data_AF-A0A5N7JSE2-F1
#
_entry.id   AF-A0A5N7JSE2-F1
#
_cell.length_a   1.000
_cell.length_b   1.000
_cell.length_c   1.000
_cell.angle_alpha   90.00
_cell.angle_beta   90.00
_cell.angle_gamma   90.00
#
_symmetry.space_group_name_H-M   'P 1'
#
loop_
_entity.id
_entity.type
_entity.pdbx_description
1 polymer ?
#
loop_
_entity_poly.entity_id
_entity_poly.type
_entity_poly.pdbx_seq_one_letter_code
_entity_poly.pdbx_strand_id
1 'polypeptide(L)'
;MSPRFFSGLVVYIVVGVLYFFVHDYGVALYKTYAGGFTARGVSIGGTAELMFYLFIFVNGVVFFMPTLFSKFVPLVLMVALVLFYFLPEHPIRAMAYSGLMFSMGGLAIVMRSWAERQSFRGRS
;
A
#
# COMPACT_ATOMS: atom_id res chain seq x y z
N MET A 1 13.83 21.59 7.47
CA MET A 1 12.71 20.61 7.40
C MET A 1 11.89 20.69 8.69
N SER A 2 10.56 20.60 8.61
CA SER A 2 9.70 20.72 9.80
C SER A 2 9.57 19.39 10.57
N PRO A 3 9.32 19.39 11.89
CA PRO A 3 9.10 18.16 12.66
C PRO A 3 7.95 17.30 12.12
N ARG A 4 6.93 17.93 11.54
CA ARG A 4 5.79 17.25 10.89
C ARG A 4 6.23 16.42 9.70
N PHE A 5 7.13 16.96 8.87
CA PHE A 5 7.70 16.24 7.74
C PHE A 5 8.38 14.95 8.20
N PHE A 6 9.19 15.03 9.26
CA PHE A 6 9.91 13.89 9.79
C PHE A 6 8.97 12.83 10.36
N SER A 7 7.97 13.24 11.15
CA SER A 7 6.95 12.32 11.68
C SER A 7 6.17 11.61 10.57
N GLY A 8 5.80 12.32 9.50
CA GLY A 8 5.13 11.72 8.36
C GLY A 8 6.02 10.74 7.62
N LEU A 9 7.31 11.05 7.46
CA LEU A 9 8.26 10.16 6.78
C LEU A 9 8.40 8.84 7.54
N VAL A 10 8.54 8.89 8.87
CA VAL A 10 8.60 7.70 9.73
C VAL A 10 7.35 6.85 9.56
N VAL A 11 6.15 7.46 9.54
CA VAL A 11 4.89 6.73 9.33
C VAL A 11 4.90 5.96 8.00
N TYR A 12 5.30 6.62 6.90
CA TYR A 12 5.31 5.99 5.58
C TYR A 12 6.36 4.88 5.48
N ILE A 13 7.52 5.03 6.12
CA ILE A 13 8.53 3.97 6.22
C ILE A 13 7.98 2.77 7.00
N VAL A 14 7.37 3.01 8.16
CA VAL A 14 6.77 1.94 8.99
C VAL A 14 5.69 1.18 8.22
N VAL A 15 4.82 1.88 7.48
CA VAL A 15 3.82 1.22 6.63
C VAL A 15 4.48 0.45 5.49
N GLY A 16 5.52 1.00 4.87
CA GLY A 16 6.29 0.30 3.84
C GLY A 16 6.91 -1.00 4.34
N VAL A 17 7.41 -1.01 5.57
CA VAL A 17 7.91 -2.23 6.23
C VAL A 17 6.77 -3.19 6.55
N LEU A 18 5.65 -2.67 7.10
CA LEU A 18 4.47 -3.47 7.44
C LEU A 18 3.88 -4.17 6.21
N TYR A 19 3.96 -3.55 5.04
CA TYR A 19 3.52 -4.13 3.77
C TYR A 19 4.14 -5.52 3.54
N PHE A 20 5.44 -5.71 3.79
CA PHE A 20 6.10 -7.01 3.61
C PHE A 20 5.47 -8.09 4.49
N PHE A 21 5.26 -7.79 5.78
CA PHE A 21 4.67 -8.75 6.72
C PHE A 21 3.24 -9.11 6.34
N VAL A 22 2.42 -8.11 5.96
CA VAL A 22 1.03 -8.35 5.57
C VAL A 22 0.96 -9.12 4.25
N HIS A 23 1.82 -8.79 3.29
CA HIS A 23 1.94 -9.50 2.02
C HIS A 23 2.30 -10.97 2.25
N ASP A 24 3.38 -11.26 2.99
CA ASP A 24 3.87 -12.61 3.21
C ASP A 24 2.87 -13.45 4.01
N TYR A 25 2.23 -12.85 5.00
CA TYR A 25 1.13 -13.48 5.73
C TYR A 25 -0.06 -13.79 4.81
N GLY A 26 -0.44 -12.84 3.93
CA GLY A 26 -1.51 -13.04 2.95
C GLY A 26 -1.20 -14.16 1.96
N VAL A 27 0.05 -14.24 1.49
CA VAL A 27 0.52 -15.34 0.62
C VAL A 27 0.50 -16.68 1.34
N ALA A 28 0.94 -16.72 2.61
CA ALA A 28 0.92 -17.94 3.42
C ALA A 28 -0.51 -18.44 3.62
N LEU A 29 -1.43 -17.57 4.06
CA LEU A 29 -2.86 -17.88 4.19
C LEU A 29 -3.44 -18.40 2.88
N TYR A 30 -3.16 -17.72 1.77
CA TYR A 30 -3.67 -18.15 0.47
C TYR A 30 -3.21 -19.58 0.11
N LYS A 31 -1.93 -19.90 0.31
CA LYS A 31 -1.40 -21.25 0.06
C LYS A 31 -2.06 -22.29 0.95
N THR A 32 -2.40 -21.95 2.20
CA THR A 32 -3.06 -22.86 3.14
C THR A 32 -4.50 -23.18 2.74
N TYR A 33 -5.28 -22.18 2.30
CA TYR A 33 -6.71 -22.35 2.06
C TYR A 33 -7.10 -22.63 0.60
N ALA A 34 -6.33 -22.15 -0.38
CA ALA A 34 -6.68 -22.23 -1.80
C ALA A 34 -5.84 -23.24 -2.61
N GLY A 35 -4.87 -23.90 -1.98
CA GLY A 35 -3.86 -24.70 -2.68
C GLY A 35 -2.80 -23.80 -3.33
N GLY A 36 -1.60 -24.35 -3.56
CA GLY A 36 -0.45 -23.58 -4.06
C GLY A 36 -0.72 -22.83 -5.37
N PHE A 37 0.13 -21.85 -5.70
CA PHE A 37 0.13 -21.11 -6.98
C PHE A 37 0.47 -22.00 -8.21
N THR A 38 0.02 -23.25 -8.25
CA THR A 38 0.24 -24.20 -9.34
C THR A 38 -0.77 -23.97 -10.46
N ALA A 39 -0.71 -22.82 -11.13
CA ALA A 39 -1.22 -22.66 -12.49
C ALA A 39 -0.75 -21.33 -13.10
N ARG A 40 0.13 -21.45 -14.10
CA ARG A 40 0.40 -20.51 -15.19
C ARG A 40 1.13 -19.19 -14.86
N GLY A 41 2.45 -19.24 -14.98
CA GLY A 41 3.11 -18.47 -16.04
C GLY A 41 3.63 -17.06 -15.74
N VAL A 42 3.51 -16.53 -14.52
CA VAL A 42 4.17 -15.26 -14.16
C VAL A 42 4.99 -15.48 -12.90
N SER A 43 6.31 -15.25 -13.00
CA SER A 43 7.25 -15.42 -11.89
C SER A 43 6.71 -14.67 -10.67
N ILE A 44 6.33 -15.44 -9.65
CA ILE A 44 5.63 -14.93 -8.46
C ILE A 44 6.45 -13.80 -7.79
N GLY A 45 7.78 -13.90 -7.85
CA GLY A 45 8.70 -12.85 -7.38
C GLY A 45 8.64 -11.55 -8.19
N GLY A 46 8.69 -11.62 -9.52
CA GLY A 46 8.74 -10.43 -10.36
C GLY A 46 7.47 -9.58 -10.29
N THR A 47 6.31 -10.23 -10.14
CA THR A 47 5.05 -9.51 -9.92
C THR A 47 4.99 -8.87 -8.54
N ALA A 48 5.39 -9.59 -7.48
CA ALA A 48 5.37 -9.05 -6.12
C ALA A 48 6.27 -7.83 -5.97
N GLU A 49 7.47 -7.88 -6.56
CA GLU A 49 8.42 -6.76 -6.59
C GLU A 49 7.84 -5.55 -7.34
N LEU A 50 7.28 -5.76 -8.54
CA LEU A 50 6.66 -4.69 -9.32
C LEU A 50 5.52 -4.02 -8.54
N MET A 51 4.68 -4.83 -7.89
CA MET A 51 3.56 -4.35 -7.07
C MET A 51 4.08 -3.55 -5.87
N PHE A 52 5.14 -4.01 -5.22
CA PHE A 52 5.78 -3.26 -4.14
C PHE A 52 6.37 -1.93 -4.61
N TYR A 53 7.08 -1.90 -5.74
CA TYR A 53 7.63 -0.66 -6.31
C TYR A 53 6.54 0.33 -6.70
N LEU A 54 5.44 -0.14 -7.29
CA LEU A 54 4.27 0.68 -7.57
C LEU A 54 3.70 1.28 -6.27
N PHE A 55 3.56 0.47 -5.23
CA PHE A 55 3.08 0.91 -3.92
C PHE A 55 3.97 2.01 -3.32
N ILE A 56 5.29 1.80 -3.32
CA ILE A 56 6.27 2.79 -2.80
C ILE A 56 6.23 4.07 -3.62
N PHE A 57 6.22 3.97 -4.95
CA PHE A 57 6.15 5.12 -5.84
C PHE A 57 4.89 5.95 -5.59
N VAL A 58 3.71 5.32 -5.60
CA VAL A 58 2.44 6.01 -5.38
C VAL A 58 2.39 6.63 -3.98
N ASN A 59 2.83 5.92 -2.94
CA ASN A 59 2.84 6.48 -1.59
C ASN A 59 3.87 7.61 -1.43
N GLY A 60 4.98 7.58 -2.17
CA GLY A 60 5.90 8.70 -2.30
C GLY A 60 5.22 9.93 -2.89
N VAL A 61 4.43 9.77 -3.95
CA VAL A 61 3.62 10.87 -4.51
C VAL A 61 2.58 11.37 -3.50
N VAL A 62 1.83 10.46 -2.86
CA VAL A 62 0.80 10.77 -1.84
C VAL A 62 1.39 11.55 -0.66
N PHE A 63 2.64 11.26 -0.29
CA PHE A 63 3.32 11.93 0.81
C PHE A 63 3.46 13.45 0.57
N PHE A 64 3.71 13.89 -0.67
CA PHE A 64 3.83 15.31 -1.00
C PHE A 64 2.50 16.02 -1.26
N MET A 65 1.39 15.27 -1.34
CA MET A 65 0.07 15.84 -1.60
C MET A 65 -0.46 16.68 -0.40
N PRO A 66 -1.02 17.87 -0.65
CA PRO A 66 -1.40 18.82 0.40
C PRO A 66 -2.74 18.52 1.07
N THR A 67 -3.73 17.98 0.34
CA THR A 67 -5.09 17.77 0.87
C THR A 67 -5.40 16.29 1.04
N LEU A 68 -6.31 15.97 1.97
CA LEU A 68 -6.74 14.58 2.18
C LEU A 68 -7.39 14.02 0.91
N PHE A 69 -8.19 14.82 0.21
CA PHE A 69 -8.82 14.43 -1.05
C PHE A 69 -7.78 14.13 -2.14
N SER A 70 -6.77 14.99 -2.32
CA SER A 70 -5.75 14.77 -3.35
C SER A 70 -4.83 13.57 -3.06
N LYS A 71 -4.76 13.12 -1.80
CA LYS A 71 -4.06 11.88 -1.41
C LYS A 71 -4.81 10.61 -1.85
N PHE A 72 -6.14 10.63 -1.89
CA PHE A 72 -6.93 9.45 -2.29
C PHE A 72 -6.97 9.24 -3.80
N VAL A 73 -6.90 10.30 -4.60
CA VAL A 73 -6.86 10.21 -6.08
C VAL A 73 -5.77 9.23 -6.58
N PRO A 74 -4.48 9.38 -6.23
CA PRO A 74 -3.44 8.46 -6.69
C PRO A 74 -3.59 7.04 -6.11
N LEU A 75 -4.19 6.86 -4.92
CA LEU A 75 -4.49 5.52 -4.39
C LEU A 75 -5.57 4.81 -5.23
N VAL A 76 -6.63 5.52 -5.60
CA VAL A 76 -7.71 4.96 -6.44
C VAL A 76 -7.17 4.64 -7.84
N LEU A 77 -6.33 5.51 -8.41
CA LEU A 77 -5.70 5.26 -9.71
C LEU A 77 -4.77 4.04 -9.66
N MET A 78 -3.99 3.88 -8.59
CA MET A 78 -3.16 2.70 -8.37
C MET A 78 -4.01 1.42 -8.33
N VAL A 79 -5.12 1.44 -7.59
CA VAL A 79 -6.06 0.31 -7.54
C VAL A 79 -6.64 0.02 -8.92
N ALA A 80 -7.11 1.03 -9.64
CA ALA A 80 -7.64 0.87 -11.00
C ALA A 80 -6.59 0.28 -11.95
N LEU A 81 -5.34 0.72 -11.86
CA LEU A 81 -4.23 0.21 -12.65
C LEU A 81 -3.93 -1.26 -12.33
N VAL A 82 -3.92 -1.63 -11.04
CA VAL A 82 -3.72 -3.02 -10.59
C VAL A 82 -4.86 -3.92 -11.09
N LEU A 83 -6.11 -3.45 -10.98
CA LEU A 83 -7.26 -4.17 -11.49
C LEU A 83 -7.19 -4.35 -13.02
N PHE A 84 -6.84 -3.29 -13.76
CA PHE A 84 -6.66 -3.34 -15.21
C PHE A 84 -5.53 -4.28 -15.63
N TYR A 85 -4.44 -4.35 -14.87
CA TYR A 85 -3.29 -5.19 -15.19
C TYR A 85 -3.56 -6.69 -14.98
N PHE A 86 -4.37 -7.06 -14.00
CA PHE A 86 -4.62 -8.45 -13.64
C PHE A 86 -5.97 -9.00 -14.11
N LEU A 87 -6.94 -8.16 -14.47
CA LEU A 87 -8.23 -8.64 -14.97
C LEU A 87 -8.23 -8.75 -16.49
N PRO A 88 -8.82 -9.83 -17.06
CA PRO A 88 -9.52 -10.93 -16.37
C PRO A 88 -8.63 -12.13 -15.99
N GLU A 89 -7.34 -12.16 -16.34
CA GLU A 89 -6.51 -13.37 -16.32
C GLU A 89 -6.17 -13.88 -14.90
N HIS A 90 -6.05 -12.97 -13.95
CA HIS A 90 -5.59 -13.24 -12.58
C HIS A 90 -6.43 -12.51 -11.52
N PRO A 91 -7.75 -12.79 -11.43
CA PRO A 91 -8.69 -12.02 -10.61
C PRO A 91 -8.38 -12.07 -9.11
N ILE A 92 -7.87 -13.20 -8.62
CA ILE A 92 -7.46 -13.35 -7.21
C ILE A 92 -6.29 -12.42 -6.87
N ARG A 93 -5.28 -12.35 -7.76
CA ARG A 93 -4.13 -11.44 -7.60
C ARG A 93 -4.60 -9.99 -7.68
N ALA A 94 -5.51 -9.68 -8.60
CA ALA A 94 -6.12 -8.36 -8.73
C ALA A 94 -6.73 -7.91 -7.40
N MET A 95 -7.58 -8.75 -6.79
CA MET A 95 -8.25 -8.45 -5.52
C MET A 95 -7.25 -8.36 -4.35
N ALA A 96 -6.30 -9.30 -4.26
CA ALA A 96 -5.32 -9.31 -3.19
C ALA A 96 -4.41 -8.08 -3.20
N TYR A 97 -3.81 -7.74 -4.36
CA TYR A 97 -2.92 -6.59 -4.47
C TYR A 97 -3.69 -5.27 -4.35
N SER A 98 -4.86 -5.12 -4.98
CA SER A 98 -5.64 -3.89 -4.85
C SER A 98 -6.09 -3.64 -3.40
N GLY A 99 -6.60 -4.67 -2.72
CA GLY A 99 -7.00 -4.59 -1.31
C GLY A 99 -5.83 -4.28 -0.38
N LEU A 100 -4.69 -4.98 -0.56
CA LEU A 100 -3.47 -4.74 0.22
C LEU A 100 -2.96 -3.31 0.03
N MET A 101 -2.78 -2.87 -1.21
CA MET A 101 -2.23 -1.55 -1.50
C MET A 101 -3.15 -0.42 -1.05
N PHE A 102 -4.46 -0.56 -1.24
CA PHE A 102 -5.42 0.45 -0.80
C PHE A 102 -5.48 0.53 0.73
N SER A 103 -5.54 -0.60 1.42
CA SER A 103 -5.59 -0.63 2.89
C SER A 103 -4.31 -0.08 3.52
N MET A 104 -3.13 -0.47 3.02
CA MET A 104 -1.85 0.05 3.52
C MET A 104 -1.67 1.54 3.19
N GLY A 105 -2.01 1.98 1.97
CA GLY A 105 -1.95 3.40 1.60
C GLY A 105 -2.91 4.26 2.43
N GLY A 106 -4.14 3.77 2.65
CA GLY A 106 -5.10 4.41 3.54
C GLY A 106 -4.60 4.48 4.98
N LEU A 107 -4.00 3.39 5.48
CA LEU A 107 -3.40 3.34 6.82
C LEU A 107 -2.28 4.39 6.99
N ALA A 108 -1.41 4.56 5.98
CA ALA A 108 -0.37 5.60 6.00
C ALA A 108 -0.97 7.01 6.12
N ILE A 109 -2.02 7.29 5.35
CA ILE A 109 -2.72 8.59 5.40
C ILE A 109 -3.34 8.82 6.78
N VAL A 110 -4.03 7.81 7.33
CA VAL A 110 -4.69 7.90 8.64
C VAL A 110 -3.67 8.09 9.76
N MET A 111 -2.63 7.26 9.79
CA MET A 111 -1.59 7.35 10.82
C MET A 111 -0.83 8.67 10.76
N ARG A 112 -0.53 9.18 9.56
CA ARG A 112 0.10 10.51 9.42
C ARG A 112 -0.82 11.61 9.94
N SER A 113 -2.10 11.57 9.55
CA SER A 113 -3.09 12.56 10.01
C SER A 113 -3.25 12.53 11.53
N TRP A 114 -3.20 11.33 12.13
CA TRP A 114 -3.24 11.15 13.57
C TRP A 114 -1.98 11.70 14.26
N ALA A 115 -0.78 11.38 13.74
CA ALA A 115 0.49 11.89 14.27
C ALA A 115 0.58 13.43 14.21
N GLU A 116 0.11 14.02 13.13
CA GLU A 116 0.03 15.47 12.98
C GLU A 116 -0.90 16.08 14.05
N ARG A 117 -2.09 15.50 14.28
CA ARG A 117 -3.04 15.96 15.30
C ARG A 117 -2.48 15.88 16.73
N GLN A 118 -1.76 14.81 17.08
CA GLN A 118 -1.16 14.68 18.41
C GLN A 118 -0.07 15.72 18.65
N SER A 119 0.70 16.07 17.61
CA SER A 119 1.73 17.10 17.69
C SER A 119 1.15 18.51 17.97
N PHE A 120 -0.12 18.76 17.63
CA PHE A 120 -0.82 20.00 17.99
C PHE A 120 -1.36 19.98 19.42
N ARG A 121 -1.81 18.82 19.92
CA ARG A 121 -2.34 18.68 21.29
C ARG A 121 -1.28 18.80 22.38
N GLY A 122 -0.03 18.43 22.10
CA GLY A 122 1.07 18.56 23.07
C GLY A 122 1.68 19.96 23.21
N ARG A 123 1.10 20.99 22.59
CA ARG A 123 1.57 22.39 22.64
C ARG A 123 0.58 23.38 23.30
N SER A 124 -0.49 22.89 23.92
CA SER A 124 -1.41 23.66 24.78
C SER A 124 -1.14 23.38 26.23
#